data_AF-A0A1F2R7C8-F1
#
_entry.id   AF-A0A1F2R7C8-F1
#
_cell.length_a   1.000
_cell.length_b   1.000
_cell.length_c   1.000
_cell.angle_alpha   90.00
_cell.angle_beta   90.00
_cell.angle_gamma   90.00
#
_symmetry.space_group_name_H-M   'P 1'
#
loop_
_entity.id
_entity.type
_entity.pdbx_description
1 polymer ?
#
loop_
_entity_poly.entity_id
_entity_poly.type
_entity_poly.pdbx_seq_one_letter_code
_entity_poly.pdbx_strand_id
1 'polypeptide(L)'
;MILFGLVALVVFGLLVTGFILQVTTSQPDPSLLKIVGRRGLAGLELTNKDFVALSDCDVSILDGGSKWVATIAGYWRPSQTISVAWSEFKQNGQPLPGYLGRAKDNVLVSCVRTGERPERQSAGLHF
;
A
#
# COMPACT_ATOMS: atom_id res chain seq x y z
N MET A 1 33.08 23.47 39.02
CA MET A 1 32.58 22.11 38.70
C MET A 1 31.07 22.01 38.48
N ILE A 2 30.24 23.00 38.82
CA ILE A 2 28.77 22.90 38.72
C ILE A 2 28.25 23.18 37.29
N LEU A 3 28.95 24.00 36.51
CA LEU A 3 28.54 24.42 35.16
C LEU A 3 28.54 23.26 34.14
N PHE A 4 29.48 22.32 34.26
CA PHE A 4 29.59 21.17 33.35
C PHE A 4 28.46 20.15 33.53
N GLY A 5 27.97 19.96 34.76
CA GLY A 5 26.86 19.04 35.04
C GLY A 5 25.54 19.51 34.43
N LEU A 6 25.31 20.83 34.41
CA LEU A 6 24.09 21.44 33.86
C LEU A 6 24.03 21.30 32.33
N VAL A 7 25.16 21.51 31.64
CA VAL A 7 25.24 21.34 30.18
C VAL A 7 25.02 19.89 29.78
N ALA A 8 25.62 18.93 30.51
CA ALA A 8 25.42 17.51 30.23
C ALA A 8 23.95 17.07 30.38
N LEU A 9 23.24 17.62 31.38
CA LEU A 9 21.84 17.30 31.64
C LEU A 9 20.91 17.86 30.55
N VAL A 10 21.20 19.07 30.04
CA VAL A 10 20.45 19.68 28.93
C VAL A 10 20.66 18.90 27.62
N VAL A 11 21.90 18.49 27.33
CA VAL A 11 22.20 17.68 26.13
C VAL A 11 21.51 16.31 26.22
N PHE A 12 21.53 15.67 27.40
CA PHE A 12 20.86 14.39 27.58
C PHE A 12 19.34 14.50 27.44
N GLY A 13 18.73 15.58 27.98
CA GLY A 13 17.30 15.86 27.81
C GLY A 13 16.91 16.07 26.34
N LEU A 14 17.72 16.81 25.58
CA LEU A 14 17.49 17.02 24.15
C LEU A 14 17.58 15.71 23.34
N LEU A 15 18.54 14.84 23.66
CA LEU A 15 18.68 13.53 23.00
C LEU A 15 17.50 12.61 23.29
N VAL A 16 17.02 12.55 24.54
CA VAL A 16 15.87 11.73 24.92
C VAL A 16 14.58 12.24 24.26
N THR A 17 14.38 13.57 24.23
CA THR A 17 13.20 14.17 23.60
C THR A 17 13.21 13.95 22.08
N GLY A 18 14.38 14.06 21.44
CA GLY A 18 14.56 13.74 20.02
C GLY A 18 14.25 12.27 19.71
N PHE A 19 14.72 11.35 20.54
CA PHE A 19 14.49 9.91 20.36
C PHE A 19 13.01 9.54 20.52
N ILE A 20 12.31 10.12 21.50
CA ILE A 20 10.87 9.89 21.72
C ILE A 20 10.04 10.42 20.54
N LEU A 21 10.36 11.61 20.03
CA LEU A 21 9.69 12.18 18.85
C LEU A 21 9.88 11.30 17.61
N GLN A 22 11.09 10.78 17.39
CA GLN A 22 11.40 9.92 16.24
C GLN A 22 10.65 8.59 16.27
N VAL A 23 10.48 7.98 17.45
CA VAL A 23 9.76 6.70 17.60
C VAL A 23 8.25 6.87 17.39
N THR A 24 7.69 8.03 17.75
CA THR A 24 6.23 8.26 17.67
C THR A 24 5.77 8.52 16.24
N THR A 25 6.63 9.06 15.37
CA THR A 25 6.30 9.38 13.97
C THR A 25 6.34 8.20 13.01
N SER A 26 6.81 7.02 13.44
CA SER A 26 7.03 5.86 12.55
C SER A 26 6.05 4.71 12.78
N GLN A 27 4.94 4.93 13.49
CA GLN A 27 3.87 3.94 13.47
C GLN A 27 3.24 3.89 12.07
N PRO A 28 3.30 2.74 11.36
CA PRO A 28 2.68 2.62 10.06
C PRO A 28 1.17 2.86 10.23
N ASP A 29 0.64 3.81 9.46
CA ASP A 29 -0.74 4.24 9.53
C ASP A 29 -1.68 3.03 9.44
N PRO A 30 -2.46 2.72 10.50
CA PRO A 30 -3.32 1.54 10.53
C PRO A 30 -4.49 1.63 9.52
N SER A 31 -4.73 2.81 8.95
CA SER A 31 -5.77 3.05 7.94
C SER A 31 -5.40 2.57 6.54
N LEU A 32 -4.12 2.28 6.27
CA LEU A 32 -3.67 1.83 4.96
C LEU A 32 -3.78 0.32 4.83
N LEU A 33 -4.19 -0.14 3.64
CA LEU A 33 -4.17 -1.57 3.31
C LEU A 33 -2.73 -2.07 3.27
N LYS A 34 -2.52 -3.28 3.80
CA LYS A 34 -1.21 -3.95 3.71
C LYS A 34 -1.22 -4.90 2.53
N ILE A 35 -0.77 -4.40 1.38
CA ILE A 35 -0.69 -5.18 0.15
C ILE A 35 0.74 -5.07 -0.39
N VAL A 36 1.26 -6.19 -0.87
CA VAL A 36 2.51 -6.22 -1.64
C VAL A 36 2.18 -6.70 -3.03
N GLY A 37 2.81 -6.09 -4.04
CA GLY A 37 2.68 -6.50 -5.42
C GLY A 37 4.00 -7.04 -5.96
N ARG A 38 3.91 -7.84 -7.01
CA ARG A 38 5.01 -8.16 -7.92
C ARG A 38 4.52 -8.12 -9.36
N ARG A 39 5.33 -7.61 -10.27
CA ARG A 39 5.06 -7.70 -11.71
C ARG A 39 5.44 -9.07 -12.25
N GLY A 40 4.50 -9.68 -12.96
CA GLY A 40 4.72 -10.87 -13.77
C GLY A 40 4.66 -10.55 -15.27
N LEU A 41 5.12 -11.49 -16.10
CA LEU A 41 5.08 -11.34 -17.56
C LEU A 41 3.63 -11.29 -18.11
N ALA A 42 2.69 -11.96 -17.42
CA ALA A 42 1.30 -12.11 -17.82
C ALA A 42 0.32 -11.24 -17.01
N GLY A 43 0.74 -10.66 -15.89
CA GLY A 43 -0.13 -9.88 -15.03
C GLY A 43 0.56 -9.29 -13.82
N LEU A 44 -0.24 -8.76 -12.91
CA LEU A 44 0.17 -8.27 -11.62
C LEU A 44 -0.17 -9.31 -10.54
N GLU A 45 0.83 -9.75 -9.79
CA GLU A 45 0.64 -10.57 -8.60
C GLU A 45 0.46 -9.65 -7.40
N LEU A 46 -0.59 -9.86 -6.63
CA LEU A 46 -0.87 -9.10 -5.42
C LEU A 46 -1.02 -10.07 -4.26
N THR A 47 -0.41 -9.74 -3.13
CA THR A 47 -0.50 -10.52 -1.89
C THR A 47 -1.12 -9.68 -0.78
N ASN A 48 -2.20 -10.19 -0.17
CA ASN A 48 -2.83 -9.57 0.98
C ASN A 48 -1.97 -9.84 2.22
N LYS A 49 -1.44 -8.80 2.85
CA LYS A 49 -0.69 -8.85 4.11
C LYS A 49 -1.46 -8.27 5.29
N ASP A 50 -2.71 -7.88 5.08
CA ASP A 50 -3.61 -7.57 6.18
C ASP A 50 -3.98 -8.85 6.95
N PHE A 51 -4.34 -8.64 8.22
CA PHE A 51 -4.76 -9.72 9.12
C PHE A 51 -6.22 -10.17 8.86
N VAL A 52 -6.96 -9.41 8.07
CA VAL A 52 -8.36 -9.66 7.71
C VAL A 52 -8.51 -9.93 6.22
N ALA A 53 -9.61 -10.59 5.85
CA ALA A 53 -9.95 -10.75 4.45
C ALA A 53 -10.39 -9.40 3.83
N LEU A 54 -10.15 -9.28 2.53
CA LEU A 54 -10.54 -8.14 1.71
C LEU A 54 -11.64 -8.57 0.74
N SER A 55 -12.55 -7.67 0.40
CA SER A 55 -13.59 -7.85 -0.62
C SER A 55 -13.69 -6.62 -1.51
N ASP A 56 -14.43 -6.76 -2.62
CA ASP A 56 -14.79 -5.64 -3.51
C ASP A 56 -13.56 -4.83 -3.94
N CYS A 57 -12.51 -5.55 -4.34
CA CYS A 57 -11.21 -4.98 -4.62
C CYS A 57 -11.12 -4.45 -6.06
N ASP A 58 -10.72 -3.19 -6.20
CA ASP A 58 -10.38 -2.58 -7.48
C ASP A 58 -8.88 -2.28 -7.53
N VAL A 59 -8.24 -2.73 -8.60
CA VAL A 59 -6.84 -2.46 -8.91
C VAL A 59 -6.80 -1.47 -10.06
N SER A 60 -6.18 -0.32 -9.83
CA SER A 60 -6.06 0.76 -10.79
C SER A 60 -4.60 0.99 -11.17
N ILE A 61 -4.30 1.12 -12.45
CA ILE A 61 -3.01 1.57 -12.96
C ILE A 61 -3.18 3.02 -13.43
N LEU A 62 -2.34 3.91 -12.90
CA LEU A 62 -2.37 5.34 -13.23
C LEU A 62 -1.24 5.66 -14.22
N ASP A 63 -1.60 6.25 -15.36
CA ASP A 63 -0.66 6.57 -16.43
C ASP A 63 -0.96 7.93 -17.08
N GLY A 64 -0.23 8.98 -16.69
CA GLY A 64 -0.24 10.25 -17.43
C GLY A 64 -1.63 10.87 -17.66
N GLY A 65 -2.60 10.60 -16.77
CA GLY A 65 -4.00 11.03 -16.90
C GLY A 65 -4.98 9.92 -17.28
N SER A 66 -4.49 8.77 -17.73
CA SER A 66 -5.26 7.55 -17.95
C SER A 66 -5.33 6.69 -16.69
N LYS A 67 -6.49 6.05 -16.48
CA LYS A 67 -6.74 5.12 -15.39
C LYS A 67 -7.29 3.82 -15.96
N TRP A 68 -6.55 2.73 -15.76
CA TRP A 68 -6.97 1.39 -16.16
C TRP A 68 -7.39 0.62 -14.92
N VAL A 69 -8.58 0.04 -14.91
CA VAL A 69 -9.15 -0.61 -13.72
C VAL A 69 -9.42 -2.07 -14.01
N ALA A 70 -9.04 -2.93 -13.07
CA ALA A 70 -9.46 -4.32 -12.99
C ALA A 70 -10.14 -4.57 -11.63
N THR A 71 -11.25 -5.28 -11.63
CA THR A 71 -11.97 -5.64 -10.40
C THR A 71 -11.69 -7.10 -10.06
N ILE A 72 -11.31 -7.36 -8.82
CA ILE A 72 -11.10 -8.71 -8.29
C ILE A 72 -12.40 -9.14 -7.62
N ALA A 73 -13.03 -10.16 -8.18
CA ALA A 73 -14.25 -10.72 -7.62
C ALA A 73 -13.95 -11.63 -6.40
N GLY A 74 -14.82 -11.57 -5.40
CA GLY A 74 -14.81 -12.47 -4.25
C GLY A 74 -13.94 -12.02 -3.08
N TYR A 75 -13.73 -12.95 -2.15
CA TYR A 75 -12.97 -12.71 -0.93
C TYR A 75 -11.50 -13.05 -1.11
N TRP A 76 -10.65 -12.12 -0.67
CA TRP A 76 -9.21 -12.25 -0.71
C TRP A 76 -8.66 -12.43 0.71
N ARG A 77 -8.30 -13.67 1.05
CA ARG A 77 -7.91 -14.08 2.41
C ARG A 77 -6.55 -13.50 2.81
N PRO A 78 -6.27 -13.38 4.13
CA PRO A 78 -4.94 -13.05 4.61
C PRO A 78 -3.87 -13.97 4.02
N SER A 79 -2.72 -13.39 3.65
CA SER A 79 -1.58 -14.08 3.01
C SER A 79 -1.85 -14.73 1.65
N GLN A 80 -3.06 -14.64 1.11
CA GLN A 80 -3.37 -15.15 -0.22
C GLN A 80 -2.73 -14.26 -1.28
N THR A 81 -2.20 -14.89 -2.32
CA THR A 81 -1.74 -14.21 -3.53
C THR A 81 -2.74 -14.44 -4.65
N ILE A 82 -3.07 -13.37 -5.37
CA ILE A 82 -3.93 -13.39 -6.55
C ILE A 82 -3.14 -12.82 -7.73
N SER A 83 -3.47 -13.29 -8.93
CA SER A 83 -2.87 -12.80 -10.17
C SER A 83 -3.95 -12.12 -11.00
N VAL A 84 -3.75 -10.84 -11.30
CA VAL A 84 -4.63 -10.05 -12.17
C VAL A 84 -3.98 -9.95 -13.53
N ALA A 85 -4.54 -10.61 -14.53
CA ALA A 85 -3.98 -10.60 -15.89
C ALA A 85 -4.03 -9.18 -16.48
N TRP A 86 -3.02 -8.81 -17.29
CA TRP A 86 -2.98 -7.48 -17.92
C TRP A 86 -4.23 -7.18 -18.77
N SER A 87 -4.84 -8.22 -19.36
CA SER A 87 -6.07 -8.12 -20.15
C SER A 87 -7.33 -7.73 -19.36
N GLU A 88 -7.31 -7.89 -18.03
CA GLU A 88 -8.45 -7.52 -17.17
C GLU A 88 -8.53 -6.01 -16.93
N PHE A 89 -7.41 -5.30 -17.07
CA PHE A 89 -7.35 -3.86 -16.88
C PHE A 89 -7.99 -3.16 -18.07
N LYS A 90 -9.02 -2.35 -17.81
CA LYS A 90 -9.77 -1.65 -18.86
C LYS A 90 -9.86 -0.14 -18.60
N GLN A 91 -9.88 0.63 -19.67
CA GLN A 91 -10.18 2.06 -19.66
C GLN A 91 -11.26 2.31 -20.72
N ASN A 92 -12.42 2.82 -20.31
CA ASN A 92 -13.57 3.04 -21.19
C ASN A 92 -13.93 1.81 -22.05
N GLY A 93 -13.80 0.61 -21.47
CA GLY A 93 -14.08 -0.67 -22.15
C GLY A 93 -12.94 -1.21 -23.02
N GLN A 94 -11.91 -0.41 -23.33
CA GLN A 94 -10.73 -0.88 -24.05
C GLN A 94 -9.80 -1.64 -23.08
N PRO A 95 -9.11 -2.70 -23.51
CA PRO A 95 -8.15 -3.44 -22.69
C PRO A 95 -6.78 -2.77 -22.65
N LEU A 96 -6.07 -2.92 -21.54
CA LEU A 96 -4.72 -2.39 -21.36
C LEU A 96 -3.77 -3.06 -22.35
N PRO A 97 -3.06 -2.28 -23.19
CA PRO A 97 -2.01 -2.84 -24.03
C PRO A 97 -0.91 -3.48 -23.18
N GLY A 98 -0.56 -4.74 -23.47
CA GLY A 98 0.39 -5.50 -22.65
C GLY A 98 1.77 -4.87 -22.51
N TYR A 99 2.21 -4.05 -23.47
CA TYR A 99 3.46 -3.31 -23.38
C TYR A 99 3.40 -2.17 -22.35
N LEU A 100 2.23 -1.56 -22.12
CA LEU A 100 2.04 -0.54 -21.09
C LEU A 100 2.05 -1.19 -19.70
N GLY A 101 1.33 -2.29 -19.50
CA GLY A 101 1.26 -2.94 -18.17
C GLY A 101 2.63 -3.27 -17.56
N ARG A 102 3.63 -3.59 -18.38
CA ARG A 102 4.99 -3.93 -17.93
C ARG A 102 5.79 -2.73 -17.43
N ALA A 103 5.50 -1.52 -17.90
CA ALA A 103 6.33 -0.33 -17.70
C ALA A 103 5.75 0.66 -16.66
N LYS A 104 4.64 0.35 -15.98
CA LYS A 104 3.96 1.30 -15.08
C LYS A 104 4.22 1.03 -13.61
N ASP A 105 4.64 2.09 -12.91
CA ASP A 105 5.07 2.04 -11.51
C ASP A 105 4.03 2.52 -10.52
N ASN A 106 2.87 2.98 -10.98
CA ASN A 106 1.82 3.56 -10.14
C ASN A 106 0.58 2.68 -10.16
N VAL A 107 0.50 1.75 -9.20
CA VAL A 107 -0.67 0.92 -8.99
C VAL A 107 -1.37 1.34 -7.69
N LEU A 108 -2.68 1.50 -7.74
CA LEU A 108 -3.53 1.76 -6.59
C LEU A 108 -4.46 0.56 -6.39
N VAL A 109 -4.43 -0.05 -5.21
CA VAL A 109 -5.37 -1.11 -4.83
C VAL A 109 -6.35 -0.52 -3.83
N SER A 110 -7.65 -0.68 -4.07
CA SER A 110 -8.71 -0.22 -3.17
C SER A 110 -9.63 -1.40 -2.85
N CYS A 111 -9.82 -1.73 -1.58
CA CYS A 111 -10.61 -2.88 -1.14
C CYS A 111 -11.43 -2.54 0.11
N VAL A 112 -12.49 -3.31 0.36
CA VAL A 112 -13.24 -3.28 1.62
C VAL A 112 -12.64 -4.31 2.58
N ARG A 113 -12.33 -3.91 3.82
CA ARG A 113 -11.95 -4.85 4.88
C ARG A 113 -13.18 -5.54 5.44
N THR A 114 -13.23 -6.87 5.46
CA THR A 114 -14.44 -7.61 5.87
C THR A 114 -14.61 -7.77 7.40
N GLY A 115 -14.00 -6.88 8.18
CA GLY A 115 -14.00 -6.94 9.65
C GLY A 115 -15.26 -6.34 10.29
N GLU A 116 -15.16 -6.03 11.59
CA GLU A 116 -16.29 -5.46 12.37
C GLU A 116 -16.82 -4.12 11.82
N ARG A 117 -15.98 -3.39 11.09
CA ARG A 117 -16.37 -2.17 10.38
C ARG A 117 -15.92 -2.28 8.92
N PRO A 118 -16.82 -2.64 7.99
CA PRO A 118 -16.49 -2.67 6.58
C PRO A 118 -16.23 -1.25 6.10
N GLU A 119 -14.96 -0.96 5.87
CA GLU A 119 -14.49 0.32 5.34
C GLU A 119 -13.64 0.05 4.10
N ARG A 120 -13.86 0.88 3.07
CA ARG A 120 -13.03 0.86 1.87
C ARG A 120 -11.74 1.62 2.16
N GLN A 121 -10.63 0.92 2.02
CA GLN A 121 -9.29 1.47 2.21
C GLN A 121 -8.48 1.27 0.94
N SER A 122 -7.34 1.96 0.85
CA SER A 122 -6.50 1.92 -0.34
C SER A 122 -5.02 1.80 0.00
N ALA A 123 -4.24 1.23 -0.91
CA ALA A 123 -2.79 1.17 -0.87
C ALA A 123 -2.18 1.47 -2.24
N GLY A 124 -1.19 2.36 -2.27
CA GLY A 124 -0.34 2.57 -3.43
C GLY A 124 0.80 1.54 -3.45
N LEU A 125 1.08 0.99 -4.63
CA LEU A 125 2.20 0.10 -4.88
C LEU A 125 3.11 0.75 -5.90
N HIS A 126 4.39 0.84 -5.54
CA HIS A 126 5.48 1.28 -6.38
C HIS A 126 6.46 0.11 -6.56
N PHE A 127 7.01 -0.06 -7.77
CA PHE A 127 7.95 -1.13 -8.11
C PHE A 127 9.21 -0.55 -8.74
#